data_AF-A0A8C3BDC7-F1
#
_entry.id   AF-A0A8C3BDC7-F1
#
_cell.length_a   1.000
_cell.length_b   1.000
_cell.length_c   1.000
_cell.angle_alpha   90.00
_cell.angle_beta   90.00
_cell.angle_gamma   90.00
#
_symmetry.space_group_name_H-M   'P 1'
#
loop_
_entity.id
_entity.type
_entity.pdbx_description
1 polymer ?
#
loop_
_entity_poly.entity_id
_entity_poly.type
_entity_poly.pdbx_seq_one_letter_code
_entity_poly.pdbx_strand_id
1 'polypeptide(L)'
;MKDRVIKTMKSTVLLFILLGVVSGRRIQLLRGLPATGTVEENSPAGVSVHTFNVTLTPLSSEGVAIHPTILNLNPLTEAFDIESTGDLVYRVVTSGNPVLDYETMPKRFDLQIFVEDTTGRTDLSTLTVQVVDKNEPPVFRGNMAIQSKMAEALEKNNTEKADITYKTELHTVTVVKVV
;
A
#
# COMPACT_ATOMS: atom_id res chain seq x y z
N MET A 1 -16.55 13.80 -29.47
CA MET A 1 -15.77 12.90 -30.35
C MET A 1 -14.54 12.31 -29.65
N LYS A 2 -13.82 13.09 -28.83
CA LYS A 2 -12.67 12.65 -28.01
C LYS A 2 -12.99 11.51 -27.01
N ASP A 3 -14.14 11.54 -26.34
CA ASP A 3 -14.47 10.52 -25.32
C ASP A 3 -14.74 9.14 -25.91
N ARG A 4 -15.23 9.11 -27.17
CA ARG A 4 -15.45 7.87 -27.91
C ARG A 4 -14.11 7.21 -28.25
N VAL A 5 -13.12 8.00 -28.61
CA VAL A 5 -11.75 7.53 -28.94
C VAL A 5 -11.06 7.01 -27.68
N ILE A 6 -11.15 7.71 -26.54
CA ILE A 6 -10.50 7.29 -25.28
C ILE A 6 -11.14 6.00 -24.73
N LYS A 7 -12.47 5.87 -24.80
CA LYS A 7 -13.18 4.64 -24.42
C LYS A 7 -12.78 3.46 -25.33
N THR A 8 -12.59 3.73 -26.62
CA THR A 8 -12.14 2.73 -27.60
C THR A 8 -10.69 2.31 -27.34
N MET A 9 -9.78 3.24 -27.06
CA MET A 9 -8.36 2.93 -26.78
C MET A 9 -8.20 2.10 -25.50
N LYS A 10 -8.89 2.46 -24.41
CA LYS A 10 -8.84 1.68 -23.15
C LYS A 10 -9.40 0.26 -23.33
N SER A 11 -10.45 0.11 -24.12
CA SER A 11 -11.06 -1.21 -24.40
C SER A 11 -10.21 -2.07 -25.33
N THR A 12 -9.53 -1.46 -26.31
CA THR A 12 -8.64 -2.18 -27.23
C THR A 12 -7.36 -2.64 -26.53
N VAL A 13 -6.80 -1.82 -25.62
CA VAL A 13 -5.68 -2.23 -24.76
C VAL A 13 -6.06 -3.41 -23.86
N LEU A 14 -7.25 -3.38 -23.25
CA LEU A 14 -7.75 -4.50 -22.43
C LEU A 14 -7.95 -5.79 -23.23
N LEU A 15 -8.34 -5.68 -24.50
CA LEU A 15 -8.54 -6.84 -25.39
C LEU A 15 -7.23 -7.50 -25.83
N PHE A 16 -6.16 -6.72 -26.06
CA PHE A 16 -4.84 -7.26 -26.36
C PHE A 16 -4.19 -7.95 -25.14
N ILE A 17 -4.44 -7.45 -23.94
CA ILE A 17 -4.04 -8.10 -22.68
C ILE A 17 -4.72 -9.48 -22.55
N LEU A 18 -5.98 -9.62 -22.97
CA LEU A 18 -6.71 -10.90 -22.90
C LEU A 18 -6.32 -11.88 -24.01
N LEU A 19 -6.07 -11.41 -25.24
CA LEU A 19 -5.69 -12.25 -26.39
C LEU A 19 -4.22 -12.71 -26.36
N GLY A 20 -3.32 -11.96 -25.70
CA GLY A 20 -1.91 -12.36 -25.53
C GLY A 20 -1.68 -13.53 -24.56
N VAL A 21 -2.73 -14.00 -23.87
CA VAL A 21 -2.63 -15.08 -22.86
C VAL A 21 -2.69 -16.48 -23.49
N VAL A 22 -3.21 -16.61 -24.72
CA VAL A 22 -3.48 -17.91 -25.34
C VAL A 22 -2.73 -18.05 -26.67
N SER A 23 -1.43 -18.35 -26.58
CA SER A 23 -0.68 -19.22 -27.51
C SER A 23 0.77 -18.76 -27.64
N GLY A 24 1.72 -19.67 -27.34
CA GLY A 24 3.14 -19.50 -27.59
C GLY A 24 3.94 -19.14 -26.34
N ARG A 25 5.05 -19.86 -26.14
CA ARG A 25 6.06 -19.71 -25.07
C ARG A 25 6.05 -18.29 -24.49
N ARG A 26 5.59 -18.13 -23.24
CA ARG A 26 5.69 -16.84 -22.53
C ARG A 26 7.15 -16.43 -22.52
N ILE A 27 7.50 -15.37 -23.23
CA ILE A 27 8.79 -14.73 -23.03
C ILE A 27 8.63 -13.88 -21.79
N GLN A 28 9.42 -14.23 -20.79
CA GLN A 28 9.50 -13.49 -19.55
C GLN A 28 10.52 -12.37 -19.75
N LEU A 29 10.03 -11.15 -19.91
CA LEU A 29 10.86 -9.95 -19.90
C LEU A 29 11.19 -9.56 -18.45
N LEU A 30 10.25 -9.72 -17.52
CA LEU A 30 10.47 -9.46 -16.09
C LEU A 30 11.18 -10.65 -15.45
N ARG A 31 12.33 -10.42 -14.84
CA ARG A 31 13.17 -11.46 -14.22
C ARG A 31 13.49 -11.14 -12.77
N GLY A 32 13.40 -12.17 -11.94
CA GLY A 32 13.69 -12.07 -10.51
C GLY A 32 12.59 -11.41 -9.70
N LEU A 33 11.40 -11.21 -10.25
CA LEU A 33 10.24 -10.68 -9.55
C LEU A 33 9.55 -11.83 -8.76
N PRO A 34 9.52 -11.80 -7.41
CA PRO A 34 8.91 -12.85 -6.61
C PRO A 34 7.40 -12.71 -6.61
N ALA A 35 6.71 -13.77 -6.20
CA ALA A 35 5.27 -13.70 -5.95
C ALA A 35 4.93 -12.76 -4.78
N THR A 36 5.83 -12.64 -3.80
CA THR A 36 5.60 -11.85 -2.60
C THR A 36 6.86 -11.09 -2.19
N GLY A 37 6.68 -9.83 -1.77
CA GLY A 37 7.69 -9.01 -1.10
C GLY A 37 7.13 -8.44 0.20
N THR A 38 8.00 -7.90 1.05
CA THR A 38 7.61 -7.33 2.35
C THR A 38 8.17 -5.92 2.50
N VAL A 39 7.45 -5.07 3.22
CA VAL A 39 7.93 -3.75 3.62
C VAL A 39 7.40 -3.43 5.01
N GLU A 40 8.23 -2.84 5.87
CA GLU A 40 7.78 -2.37 7.17
C GLU A 40 6.85 -1.16 7.00
N GLU A 41 5.82 -1.07 7.83
CA GLU A 41 5.04 0.17 7.95
C GLU A 41 5.91 1.36 8.38
N ASN A 42 5.39 2.57 8.20
CA ASN A 42 6.08 3.83 8.52
C ASN A 42 7.44 4.00 7.81
N SER A 43 7.71 3.15 6.80
CA SER A 43 8.86 3.29 5.91
C SER A 43 8.82 4.63 5.18
N PRO A 44 9.93 5.38 5.14
CA PRO A 44 10.00 6.60 4.34
C PRO A 44 9.88 6.27 2.84
N ALA A 45 9.75 7.31 2.01
CA ALA A 45 9.82 7.16 0.56
C ALA A 45 11.17 6.55 0.12
N GLY A 46 11.14 5.75 -0.94
CA GLY A 46 12.31 5.14 -1.58
C GLY A 46 12.78 3.80 -0.98
N VAL A 47 12.11 3.28 0.06
CA VAL A 47 12.46 1.98 0.64
C VAL A 47 12.16 0.88 -0.36
N SER A 48 13.16 0.02 -0.62
CA SER A 48 13.03 -1.09 -1.57
C SER A 48 12.11 -2.17 -1.02
N VAL A 49 11.06 -2.49 -1.76
CA VAL A 49 10.31 -3.73 -1.56
C VAL A 49 11.05 -4.88 -2.23
N HIS A 50 11.46 -4.70 -3.50
CA HIS A 50 12.18 -5.71 -4.25
C HIS A 50 12.91 -5.14 -5.47
N THR A 51 14.02 -5.77 -5.86
CA THR A 51 14.81 -5.43 -7.07
C THR A 51 14.65 -6.52 -8.13
N PHE A 52 14.31 -6.13 -9.35
CA PHE A 52 14.13 -7.05 -10.48
C PHE A 52 14.83 -6.53 -11.74
N ASN A 53 14.94 -7.39 -12.74
CA ASN A 53 15.59 -7.08 -14.01
C ASN A 53 14.61 -7.18 -15.16
N VAL A 54 14.87 -6.45 -16.23
CA VAL A 54 14.22 -6.61 -17.54
C VAL A 54 15.20 -7.27 -18.50
N THR A 55 14.84 -8.44 -19.04
CA THR A 55 15.56 -9.08 -20.14
C THR A 55 14.86 -8.82 -21.45
N LEU A 56 15.55 -8.22 -22.40
CA LEU A 56 14.98 -7.88 -23.70
C LEU A 56 15.07 -9.04 -24.69
N THR A 57 14.26 -8.97 -25.74
CA THR A 57 14.39 -9.92 -26.84
C THR A 57 15.66 -9.66 -27.65
N PRO A 58 16.29 -10.70 -28.26
CA PRO A 58 17.49 -10.51 -29.08
C PRO A 58 17.33 -9.55 -30.28
N LEU A 59 16.08 -9.24 -30.65
CA LEU A 59 15.75 -8.36 -31.77
C LEU A 59 15.50 -6.91 -31.33
N SER A 60 15.50 -6.61 -30.04
CA SER A 60 15.33 -5.24 -29.55
C SER A 60 16.65 -4.48 -29.74
N SER A 61 16.77 -3.70 -30.82
CA SER A 61 17.94 -2.86 -31.06
C SER A 61 17.96 -1.59 -30.19
N GLU A 62 16.81 -1.22 -29.60
CA GLU A 62 16.58 0.09 -28.97
C GLU A 62 16.19 0.03 -27.48
N GLY A 63 16.19 -1.15 -26.86
CA GLY A 63 15.95 -1.25 -25.42
C GLY A 63 14.49 -1.50 -25.04
N VAL A 64 14.02 -0.78 -24.02
CA VAL A 64 12.66 -0.86 -23.47
C VAL A 64 11.80 0.24 -24.10
N ALA A 65 10.65 -0.10 -24.68
CA ALA A 65 9.68 0.88 -25.20
C ALA A 65 8.81 1.46 -24.09
N ILE A 66 8.29 0.59 -23.22
CA ILE A 66 7.53 0.99 -22.02
C ILE A 66 8.26 0.45 -20.81
N HIS A 67 8.86 1.35 -20.03
CA HIS A 67 9.51 1.01 -18.77
C HIS A 67 8.53 0.31 -17.82
N PRO A 68 9.03 -0.60 -16.96
CA PRO A 68 8.21 -1.24 -15.94
C PRO A 68 7.30 -0.25 -15.22
N THR A 69 6.00 -0.46 -15.34
CA THR A 69 4.96 0.42 -14.79
C THR A 69 3.94 -0.41 -14.05
N ILE A 70 3.43 0.08 -12.93
CA ILE A 70 2.32 -0.54 -12.21
C ILE A 70 1.03 -0.22 -12.96
N LEU A 71 0.47 -1.20 -13.67
CA LEU A 71 -0.74 -1.03 -14.47
C LEU A 71 -2.01 -1.09 -13.62
N ASN A 72 -2.03 -2.02 -12.66
CA ASN A 72 -3.12 -2.19 -11.71
C ASN A 72 -2.56 -2.40 -10.31
N LEU A 73 -3.21 -1.79 -9.33
CA LEU A 73 -2.86 -1.91 -7.92
C LEU A 73 -4.14 -2.15 -7.14
N ASN A 74 -4.16 -3.22 -6.35
CA ASN A 74 -5.31 -3.60 -5.53
C ASN A 74 -4.88 -3.85 -4.08
N PRO A 75 -5.42 -3.13 -3.09
CA PRO A 75 -6.37 -2.01 -3.23
C PRO A 75 -5.70 -0.77 -3.83
N LEU A 76 -6.47 0.08 -4.53
CA LEU A 76 -5.93 1.28 -5.19
C LEU A 76 -5.27 2.23 -4.18
N THR A 77 -3.99 2.56 -4.40
CA THR A 77 -3.20 3.49 -3.60
C THR A 77 -2.05 4.07 -4.44
N GLU A 78 -1.46 5.17 -3.98
CA GLU A 78 -0.24 5.76 -4.52
C GLU A 78 1.01 5.35 -3.72
N ALA A 79 0.89 4.46 -2.72
CA ALA A 79 1.95 4.12 -1.77
C ALA A 79 3.20 3.42 -2.37
N PHE A 80 3.16 3.03 -3.64
CA PHE A 80 4.23 2.30 -4.31
C PHE A 80 4.57 2.90 -5.67
N ASP A 81 5.85 2.87 -6.02
CA ASP A 81 6.37 3.30 -7.32
C ASP A 81 7.44 2.32 -7.84
N ILE A 82 7.86 2.50 -9.09
CA ILE A 82 8.98 1.77 -9.69
C ILE A 82 10.09 2.74 -10.12
N GLU A 83 11.28 2.52 -9.58
CA GLU A 83 12.48 3.28 -9.92
C GLU A 83 13.42 2.47 -10.81
N SER A 84 14.01 3.11 -11.82
CA SER A 84 15.13 2.53 -12.58
C SER A 84 16.45 2.79 -11.84
N THR A 85 17.27 1.76 -11.69
CA THR A 85 18.64 1.89 -11.16
C THR A 85 19.69 1.89 -12.28
N GLY A 86 19.28 1.88 -13.55
CA GLY A 86 20.16 1.71 -14.70
C GLY A 86 20.31 0.25 -15.12
N ASP A 87 20.89 0.02 -16.31
CA ASP A 87 21.21 -1.31 -16.85
C ASP A 87 20.05 -2.32 -16.85
N LEU A 88 18.83 -1.84 -17.12
CA LEU A 88 17.60 -2.65 -17.12
C LEU A 88 17.25 -3.24 -15.74
N VAL A 89 17.80 -2.68 -14.68
CA VAL A 89 17.50 -3.02 -13.29
C VAL A 89 16.50 -2.01 -12.71
N TYR A 90 15.50 -2.52 -12.01
CA TYR A 90 14.41 -1.73 -11.45
C TYR A 90 14.09 -2.15 -10.02
N ARG A 91 13.51 -1.24 -9.26
CA ARG A 91 13.10 -1.46 -7.88
C ARG A 91 11.65 -1.06 -7.70
N VAL A 92 10.86 -1.93 -7.08
CA VAL A 92 9.58 -1.52 -6.48
C VAL A 92 9.92 -0.84 -5.16
N VAL A 93 9.44 0.39 -4.97
CA VAL A 93 9.74 1.21 -3.79
C VAL A 93 8.47 1.76 -3.15
N THR A 94 8.55 2.17 -1.89
CA THR A 94 7.53 3.01 -1.25
C THR A 94 7.57 4.43 -1.82
N SER A 95 6.42 5.02 -2.13
CA SER A 95 6.35 6.43 -2.52
C SER A 95 6.38 7.39 -1.33
N GLY A 96 6.03 6.89 -0.13
CA GLY A 96 5.80 7.69 1.06
C GLY A 96 4.49 8.48 1.05
N ASN A 97 3.62 8.29 0.05
CA ASN A 97 2.31 8.95 -0.03
C ASN A 97 1.21 7.98 -0.52
N PRO A 98 0.30 7.53 0.36
CA PRO A 98 0.35 7.67 1.81
C PRO A 98 1.52 6.88 2.42
N VAL A 99 1.96 7.28 3.62
CA VAL A 99 2.82 6.42 4.45
C VAL A 99 2.00 5.20 4.87
N LEU A 100 2.58 4.00 4.71
CA LEU A 100 1.92 2.76 5.09
C LEU A 100 1.75 2.69 6.62
N ASP A 101 0.54 2.36 7.06
CA ASP A 101 0.14 2.23 8.47
C ASP A 101 -0.57 0.88 8.63
N TYR A 102 0.01 -0.03 9.43
CA TYR A 102 -0.44 -1.41 9.56
C TYR A 102 -1.79 -1.53 10.28
N GLU A 103 -2.09 -0.62 11.20
CA GLU A 103 -3.32 -0.59 11.99
C GLU A 103 -4.51 -0.09 11.17
N THR A 104 -4.29 0.89 10.28
CA THR A 104 -5.40 1.58 9.59
C THR A 104 -5.49 1.32 8.10
N MET A 105 -4.45 0.78 7.47
CA MET A 105 -4.42 0.49 6.04
C MET A 105 -4.47 -1.02 5.73
N PRO A 106 -4.77 -1.38 4.47
CA PRO A 106 -4.64 -2.76 4.01
C PRO A 106 -3.22 -3.30 4.22
N LYS A 107 -3.13 -4.54 4.71
CA LYS A 107 -1.85 -5.21 5.01
C LYS A 107 -1.22 -5.89 3.80
N ARG A 108 -1.92 -5.91 2.67
CA ARG A 108 -1.51 -6.59 1.43
C ARG A 108 -1.93 -5.78 0.21
N PHE A 109 -1.03 -5.68 -0.77
CA PHE A 109 -1.24 -4.98 -2.03
C PHE A 109 -0.76 -5.84 -3.19
N ASP A 110 -1.60 -6.06 -4.20
CA ASP A 110 -1.23 -6.74 -5.43
C ASP A 110 -0.87 -5.71 -6.50
N LEU A 111 0.40 -5.70 -6.92
CA LEU A 111 0.95 -4.78 -7.92
C LEU A 111 1.15 -5.55 -9.23
N GLN A 112 0.35 -5.22 -10.23
CA GLN A 112 0.50 -5.78 -11.57
C GLN A 112 1.48 -4.93 -12.39
N ILE A 113 2.68 -5.45 -12.62
CA ILE A 113 3.80 -4.77 -13.27
C ILE A 113 3.86 -5.19 -14.74
N PHE A 114 3.82 -4.19 -15.61
CA PHE A 114 3.84 -4.32 -17.07
C PHE A 114 5.14 -3.77 -17.64
N VAL A 115 5.69 -4.42 -18.68
CA VAL A 115 6.83 -3.92 -19.46
C VAL A 115 6.64 -4.25 -20.94
N GLU A 116 7.17 -3.40 -21.83
CA GLU A 116 7.19 -3.62 -23.27
C GLU A 116 8.57 -3.31 -23.86
N ASP A 117 9.12 -4.21 -24.70
CA ASP A 117 10.35 -3.94 -25.46
C ASP A 117 10.06 -3.22 -26.79
N THR A 118 11.10 -2.71 -27.46
CA THR A 118 10.93 -1.98 -28.73
C THR A 118 10.46 -2.82 -29.91
N THR A 119 10.34 -4.13 -29.75
CA THR A 119 9.72 -5.02 -30.75
C THR A 119 8.20 -5.17 -30.55
N GLY A 120 7.64 -4.51 -29.52
CA GLY A 120 6.25 -4.61 -29.13
C GLY A 120 5.93 -5.85 -28.29
N ARG A 121 6.96 -6.54 -27.78
CA ARG A 121 6.75 -7.70 -26.91
C ARG A 121 6.51 -7.23 -25.49
N THR A 122 5.50 -7.81 -24.86
CA THR A 122 5.08 -7.44 -23.51
C THR A 122 5.28 -8.57 -22.51
N ASP A 123 5.40 -8.18 -21.25
CA ASP A 123 5.30 -9.10 -20.11
C ASP A 123 4.53 -8.44 -18.97
N LEU A 124 3.86 -9.28 -18.18
CA LEU A 124 2.97 -8.87 -17.10
C LEU A 124 3.13 -9.85 -15.94
N SER A 125 3.59 -9.35 -14.79
CA SER A 125 3.75 -10.13 -13.56
C SER A 125 3.08 -9.42 -12.39
N THR A 126 2.77 -10.17 -11.33
CA THR A 126 2.15 -9.62 -10.12
C THR A 126 3.07 -9.83 -8.92
N LEU A 127 3.30 -8.76 -8.17
CA LEU A 127 3.97 -8.77 -6.87
C LEU A 127 2.94 -8.48 -5.79
N THR A 128 2.76 -9.41 -4.85
CA THR A 128 2.01 -9.14 -3.62
C THR A 128 2.95 -8.55 -2.58
N VAL A 129 2.75 -7.28 -2.21
CA VAL A 129 3.47 -6.64 -1.12
C VAL A 129 2.72 -6.85 0.19
N GLN A 130 3.40 -7.38 1.20
CA GLN A 130 2.89 -7.53 2.56
C GLN A 130 3.49 -6.45 3.46
N VAL A 131 2.64 -5.69 4.14
CA VAL A 131 3.07 -4.73 5.16
C VAL A 131 3.38 -5.49 6.44
N VAL A 132 4.54 -5.23 7.01
CA VAL A 132 4.99 -5.79 8.28
C VAL A 132 4.73 -4.76 9.38
N ASP A 133 4.07 -5.22 10.43
CA ASP A 133 3.81 -4.48 11.66
C ASP A 133 5.13 -4.10 12.36
N LYS A 134 5.24 -2.84 12.74
CA LYS A 134 6.29 -2.32 13.60
C LYS A 134 5.63 -1.84 14.88
N ASN A 135 5.92 -2.52 15.98
CA ASN A 135 5.37 -2.19 17.29
C ASN A 135 5.48 -0.69 17.66
N GLU A 136 4.34 -0.01 17.73
CA GLU A 136 4.19 1.39 18.13
C GLU A 136 3.54 1.51 19.52
N PRO A 137 3.80 2.57 20.30
CA PRO A 137 3.11 2.78 21.57
C PRO A 137 1.60 3.01 21.34
N PRO A 138 0.73 2.56 22.27
CA PRO A 138 -0.72 2.73 22.12
C PRO A 138 -1.09 4.22 22.09
N VAL A 139 -1.90 4.60 21.09
CA VAL A 139 -2.47 5.95 20.98
C VAL A 139 -3.91 5.95 21.49
N PHE A 140 -4.17 6.63 22.60
CA PHE A 140 -5.52 6.79 23.15
C PHE A 140 -6.23 7.97 22.50
N ARG A 141 -7.05 7.70 21.48
CA ARG A 141 -7.93 8.72 20.88
C ARG A 141 -9.26 8.79 21.62
N GLY A 142 -9.25 9.50 22.74
CA GLY A 142 -10.46 9.88 23.45
C GLY A 142 -10.28 11.27 24.05
N ASN A 143 -11.36 12.04 24.16
CA ASN A 143 -11.36 13.14 25.11
C ASN A 143 -11.16 12.48 26.47
N MET A 144 -9.97 12.61 27.06
CA MET A 144 -9.87 12.49 28.50
C MET A 144 -10.80 13.57 29.04
N ALA A 145 -12.05 13.23 29.32
CA ALA A 145 -12.79 13.92 30.35
C ALA A 145 -12.04 13.57 31.63
N ILE A 146 -10.90 14.24 31.84
CA ILE A 146 -10.38 14.44 33.17
C ILE A 146 -11.54 15.18 33.82
N GLN A 147 -12.38 14.46 34.57
CA GLN A 147 -13.27 15.06 35.54
C GLN A 147 -12.37 15.63 36.63
N SER A 148 -11.64 16.70 36.27
CA SER A 148 -11.12 17.69 37.18
C SER A 148 -12.32 18.46 37.72
N LYS A 149 -13.13 17.77 38.51
CA LYS A 149 -14.10 18.37 39.43
C LYS A 149 -13.81 18.00 40.88
N MET A 150 -12.56 17.63 41.17
CA MET A 150 -12.09 17.41 42.54
C MET A 150 -10.73 18.09 42.79
N ALA A 151 -10.61 19.36 42.41
CA ALA A 151 -9.57 20.24 42.96
C ALA A 151 -10.12 21.63 43.31
N GLU A 152 -11.17 22.12 42.64
CA GLU A 152 -11.79 23.42 42.98
C GLU A 152 -12.97 23.34 43.98
N ALA A 153 -13.47 22.14 44.29
CA ALA A 153 -14.60 21.99 45.22
C ALA A 153 -14.19 21.75 46.68
N LEU A 154 -12.89 21.70 47.00
CA LEU A 154 -12.42 21.51 48.38
C LEU A 154 -12.06 22.83 49.11
N GLU A 155 -12.13 23.99 48.45
CA GLU A 155 -11.75 25.27 49.06
C GLU A 155 -12.94 26.18 49.44
N LYS A 156 -14.18 25.79 49.15
CA LYS A 156 -15.37 26.48 49.67
C LYS A 156 -16.38 25.52 50.28
N ASN A 157 -16.52 25.64 51.60
CA ASN A 157 -17.49 25.02 52.50
C ASN A 157 -17.13 23.63 53.05
N ASN A 158 -16.15 23.62 53.95
CA ASN A 158 -16.23 22.77 55.13
C ASN A 158 -17.37 23.27 56.04
N THR A 159 -18.61 22.86 55.80
CA THR A 159 -19.63 22.72 56.85
C THR A 159 -20.61 21.63 56.42
N GLU A 160 -20.68 20.61 57.29
CA GLU A 160 -21.68 19.53 57.34
C GLU A 160 -21.66 18.45 56.25
N LYS A 161 -21.09 17.32 56.67
CA LYS A 161 -21.53 15.94 56.45
C LYS A 161 -22.67 15.76 55.43
N ALA A 162 -22.31 15.40 54.21
CA ALA A 162 -23.17 14.60 53.36
C ALA A 162 -22.50 13.23 53.19
N ASP A 163 -23.21 12.21 53.63
CA ASP A 163 -22.95 10.80 53.33
C ASP A 163 -23.08 10.62 51.81
N ILE A 164 -21.94 10.55 51.10
CA ILE A 164 -21.92 10.30 49.66
C ILE A 164 -21.60 8.82 49.45
N THR A 165 -22.66 8.01 49.39
CA THR A 165 -22.58 6.65 48.84
C THR A 165 -22.17 6.76 47.37
N TYR A 166 -20.94 6.39 47.03
CA TYR A 166 -20.47 6.33 45.64
C TYR A 166 -21.15 5.17 44.93
N LYS A 167 -22.21 5.46 44.17
CA LYS A 167 -22.76 4.52 43.20
C LYS A 167 -21.95 4.66 41.90
N THR A 168 -20.94 3.82 41.74
CA THR A 168 -20.16 3.71 40.50
C THR A 168 -20.97 2.91 39.48
N GLU A 169 -21.65 3.60 38.57
CA GLU A 169 -22.19 2.96 37.37
C GLU A 169 -21.01 2.61 36.45
N LEU A 170 -20.54 1.37 36.53
CA LEU A 170 -19.56 0.77 35.63
C LEU A 170 -20.11 0.81 34.19
N HIS A 171 -19.78 1.85 33.44
CA HIS A 171 -19.88 1.75 31.98
C HIS A 171 -18.73 0.87 31.49
N THR A 172 -19.08 -0.30 30.96
CA THR A 172 -18.16 -1.28 30.42
C THR A 172 -17.28 -0.65 29.35
N VAL A 173 -15.96 -0.63 29.60
CA VAL A 173 -14.97 -0.43 28.56
C VAL A 173 -14.95 -1.69 27.72
N THR A 174 -15.41 -1.62 26.48
CA THR A 174 -15.22 -2.73 25.53
C THR A 174 -13.73 -2.79 25.19
N VAL A 175 -13.02 -3.70 25.84
CA VAL A 175 -11.67 -4.12 25.44
C VAL A 175 -11.82 -4.90 24.13
N VAL A 176 -11.55 -4.25 23.00
CA VAL A 176 -11.28 -5.01 21.78
C VAL A 176 -9.83 -5.46 21.89
N LYS A 177 -9.64 -6.68 22.39
CA LYS A 177 -8.37 -7.39 22.30
C LYS A 177 -8.10 -7.60 20.80
N VAL A 178 -7.15 -6.88 20.23
CA VAL A 178 -6.59 -7.29 18.93
C VAL A 178 -5.65 -8.44 19.24
N VAL A 179 -5.98 -9.62 18.70
CA VAL A 179 -5.28 -10.90 18.88
C VAL A 179 -3.88 -10.82 18.29
#